data_AF-A0A8K0UFA9-F1
#
_entry.id   AF-A0A8K0UFA9-F1
#
_cell.length_a   1.000
_cell.length_b   1.000
_cell.length_c   1.000
_cell.angle_alpha   90.00
_cell.angle_beta   90.00
_cell.angle_gamma   90.00
#
_symmetry.space_group_name_H-M   'P 1'
#
loop_
_entity.id
_entity.type
_entity.pdbx_description
1 polymer ?
#
loop_
_entity_poly.entity_id
_entity_poly.type
_entity_poly.pdbx_seq_one_letter_code
_entity_poly.pdbx_strand_id
1 'polypeptide(L)'
;EFAVYSDRVRHFLRHPTRLLAAIFHGGLVARIASHMADVPMPGFNAVPSQTPQYGVNHVQWVGLGSHHFEYVLSEREIGLICGVYSLRSLDHANSCEVSWWPLPTQFQNSGLNTGVWTPVAEAWFLSQIGKVSSGPSTRTTWRSRLKFGNKELKTLKPHHAAFSNQLALAVAP
;
A
#
# COMPACT_ATOMS: atom_id res chain seq x y z
N GLU A 1 -19.62 -8.49 -5.94
CA GLU A 1 -18.39 -8.77 -5.17
C GLU A 1 -17.50 -7.55 -4.98
N PHE A 2 -17.13 -6.83 -6.05
CA PHE A 2 -16.31 -5.60 -5.94
C PHE A 2 -16.92 -4.55 -5.00
N ALA A 3 -18.22 -4.27 -5.08
CA ALA A 3 -18.90 -3.34 -4.18
C ALA A 3 -18.74 -3.71 -2.68
N VAL A 4 -18.87 -5.00 -2.35
CA VAL A 4 -18.68 -5.49 -0.97
C VAL A 4 -17.23 -5.30 -0.51
N TYR A 5 -16.27 -5.54 -1.39
CA TYR A 5 -14.86 -5.23 -1.13
C TYR A 5 -14.66 -3.72 -0.88
N SER A 6 -15.18 -2.87 -1.76
CA SER A 6 -15.06 -1.41 -1.65
C SER A 6 -15.66 -0.89 -0.34
N ASP A 7 -16.83 -1.40 0.05
CA ASP A 7 -17.50 -0.99 1.28
C ASP A 7 -16.72 -1.43 2.54
N ARG A 8 -16.09 -2.61 2.51
CA ARG A 8 -15.22 -3.06 3.60
C ARG A 8 -13.97 -2.18 3.73
N VAL A 9 -13.33 -1.84 2.61
CA VAL A 9 -12.16 -0.94 2.62
C VAL A 9 -12.55 0.46 3.07
N ARG A 10 -13.65 1.01 2.57
CA ARG A 10 -14.21 2.30 3.04
C ARG A 10 -14.45 2.29 4.53
N HIS A 11 -15.12 1.26 5.04
CA HIS A 11 -15.39 1.12 6.47
C HIS A 11 -14.09 1.07 7.29
N PHE A 12 -13.09 0.32 6.82
CA PHE A 12 -11.77 0.24 7.45
C PHE A 12 -11.05 1.61 7.48
N LEU A 13 -11.10 2.36 6.38
CA LEU A 13 -10.46 3.66 6.23
C LEU A 13 -11.20 4.81 6.93
N ARG A 14 -12.41 4.60 7.46
CA ARG A 14 -13.10 5.60 8.29
C ARG A 14 -12.34 5.92 9.57
N HIS A 15 -11.53 4.97 10.06
CA HIS A 15 -10.67 5.24 11.21
C HIS A 15 -9.46 6.09 10.78
N PRO A 16 -9.27 7.29 11.36
CA PRO A 16 -8.24 8.22 10.91
C PRO A 16 -6.84 7.65 11.05
N THR A 17 -6.56 6.86 12.09
CA THR A 17 -5.26 6.21 12.29
C THR A 17 -4.95 5.18 11.19
N ARG A 18 -5.97 4.46 10.69
CA ARG A 18 -5.83 3.47 9.62
C ARG A 18 -5.64 4.12 8.27
N LEU A 19 -6.36 5.22 8.02
CA LEU A 19 -6.15 6.03 6.83
C LEU A 19 -4.73 6.62 6.84
N LEU A 20 -4.29 7.21 7.95
CA LEU A 20 -2.91 7.71 8.07
C LEU A 20 -1.89 6.60 7.85
N ALA A 21 -2.06 5.43 8.48
CA ALA A 21 -1.16 4.29 8.27
C ALA A 21 -1.08 3.87 6.79
N ALA A 22 -2.21 3.87 6.08
CA ALA A 22 -2.23 3.57 4.65
C ALA A 22 -1.52 4.63 3.81
N ILE A 23 -1.67 5.90 4.18
CA ILE A 23 -1.00 7.03 3.51
C ILE A 23 0.51 6.99 3.77
N PHE A 24 0.93 6.79 5.02
CA PHE A 24 2.35 6.67 5.40
C PHE A 24 3.03 5.44 4.81
N HIS A 25 2.29 4.34 4.61
CA HIS A 25 2.80 3.18 3.88
C HIS A 25 3.23 3.56 2.45
N GLY A 26 2.59 4.57 1.84
CA GLY A 26 2.98 5.09 0.54
C GLY A 26 2.66 4.15 -0.63
N GLY A 27 3.08 4.59 -1.82
CA GLY A 27 2.95 3.84 -3.07
C GLY A 27 1.50 3.47 -3.39
N LEU A 28 1.30 2.22 -3.83
CA LEU A 28 -0.01 1.74 -4.27
C LEU A 28 -1.05 1.73 -3.14
N VAL A 29 -0.64 1.36 -1.91
CA VAL A 29 -1.56 1.29 -0.75
C VAL A 29 -2.11 2.67 -0.43
N ALA A 30 -1.23 3.68 -0.35
CA ALA A 30 -1.62 5.06 -0.15
C ALA A 30 -2.56 5.54 -1.26
N ARG A 31 -2.26 5.21 -2.52
CA ARG A 31 -3.11 5.64 -3.65
C ARG A 31 -4.50 5.01 -3.61
N ILE A 32 -4.60 3.70 -3.33
CA ILE A 32 -5.89 3.00 -3.17
C ILE A 32 -6.65 3.63 -2.02
N ALA A 33 -6.00 3.86 -0.87
CA ALA A 33 -6.63 4.46 0.29
C ALA A 33 -7.17 5.86 -0.02
N SER A 34 -6.38 6.72 -0.66
CA SER A 34 -6.82 8.06 -1.08
C SER A 34 -7.96 8.02 -2.09
N HIS A 35 -8.04 7.01 -2.95
CA HIS A 35 -9.14 6.86 -3.90
C HIS A 35 -10.43 6.36 -3.25
N MET A 36 -10.30 5.50 -2.23
CA MET A 36 -11.44 4.86 -1.55
C MET A 36 -11.91 5.61 -0.30
N ALA A 37 -11.11 6.54 0.24
CA ALA A 37 -11.47 7.30 1.42
C ALA A 37 -12.59 8.30 1.09
N ASP A 38 -13.75 8.12 1.72
CA ASP A 38 -14.86 9.08 1.65
C ASP A 38 -14.72 10.21 2.70
N VAL A 39 -13.62 10.22 3.46
CA VAL A 39 -13.35 11.18 4.52
C VAL A 39 -12.22 12.14 4.10
N PRO A 40 -12.28 13.42 4.49
CA PRO A 40 -11.16 14.33 4.30
C PRO A 40 -9.91 13.77 4.97
N MET A 41 -8.75 13.99 4.34
CA MET A 41 -7.47 13.59 4.90
C MET A 41 -7.31 14.16 6.32
N PRO A 42 -7.10 13.32 7.34
CA PRO A 42 -6.89 13.79 8.70
C PRO A 42 -5.63 14.65 8.74
N GLY A 43 -5.68 15.77 9.48
CA GLY A 43 -4.51 16.59 9.71
C GLY A 43 -3.41 15.79 10.42
N PHE A 44 -2.14 16.10 10.14
CA PHE A 44 -0.96 15.45 10.73
C PHE A 44 -0.96 15.46 12.27
N ASN A 45 -1.71 16.39 12.88
CA ASN A 45 -1.82 16.58 14.33
C ASN A 45 -2.88 15.70 14.99
N ALA A 46 -3.51 14.78 14.25
CA ALA A 46 -4.32 13.74 14.88
C ALA A 46 -3.39 12.91 15.77
N VAL A 47 -3.50 13.11 17.08
CA VAL A 47 -2.73 12.36 18.06
C VAL A 47 -3.01 10.88 17.83
N PRO A 48 -1.97 10.03 17.65
CA PRO A 48 -2.18 8.60 17.53
C PRO A 48 -2.98 8.16 18.74
N SER A 49 -4.09 7.46 18.49
CA SER A 49 -4.84 6.84 19.57
C SER A 49 -3.83 6.04 20.40
N GLN A 50 -3.70 6.35 21.70
CA GLN A 50 -2.75 5.70 22.60
C GLN A 50 -3.02 4.18 22.78
N THR A 51 -3.98 3.64 22.03
CA THR A 51 -4.34 2.23 22.03
C THR A 51 -3.67 1.52 20.85
N PRO A 52 -2.81 0.51 21.11
CA PRO A 52 -2.16 -0.31 20.07
C PRO A 52 -3.14 -1.05 19.15
N GLN A 53 -4.42 -1.11 19.53
CA GLN A 53 -5.50 -1.82 18.82
C GLN A 53 -5.78 -1.26 17.42
N TYR A 54 -5.36 -0.02 17.12
CA TYR A 54 -5.68 0.66 15.86
C TYR A 54 -4.47 0.89 14.93
N GLY A 55 -3.46 0.02 14.98
CA GLY A 55 -2.32 0.07 14.04
C GLY A 55 -1.31 1.15 14.35
N VAL A 56 -1.11 1.41 15.64
CA VAL A 56 -0.06 2.28 16.12
C VAL A 56 1.01 1.40 16.74
N ASN A 57 2.18 1.33 16.10
CA ASN A 57 3.35 0.69 16.68
C ASN A 57 4.06 1.70 17.58
N HIS A 58 4.34 1.30 18.81
CA HIS A 58 5.20 2.05 19.71
C HIS A 58 6.65 1.76 19.33
N VAL A 59 7.39 2.81 18.97
CA VAL A 59 8.82 2.71 18.69
C VAL A 59 9.55 3.52 19.75
N GLN A 60 10.27 2.82 20.63
CA GLN A 60 11.19 3.45 21.56
C GLN A 60 12.56 3.56 20.90
N TRP A 61 13.01 4.79 20.62
CA TRP A 61 14.38 5.02 20.20
C TRP A 61 15.32 4.92 21.40
N VAL A 62 16.26 3.98 21.34
CA VAL A 62 17.30 3.80 22.35
C VAL A 62 18.35 4.90 22.16
N GLY A 63 18.19 6.01 22.87
CA GLY A 63 19.19 7.10 22.87
C GLY A 63 18.70 8.44 23.42
N LEU A 64 17.42 8.78 23.24
CA LEU A 64 16.87 10.11 23.58
C LEU A 64 15.69 10.09 24.57
N GLY A 65 15.30 8.92 25.09
CA GLY A 65 14.18 8.79 26.04
C GLY A 65 12.81 9.22 25.50
N SER A 66 12.71 9.51 24.20
CA SER A 66 11.51 10.05 23.57
C SER A 66 10.68 8.92 22.95
N HIS A 67 9.42 8.81 23.36
CA HIS A 67 8.46 7.85 22.80
C HIS A 67 7.87 8.39 21.50
N HIS A 68 8.05 7.66 20.40
CA HIS A 68 7.42 7.97 19.13
C HIS A 68 6.41 6.88 18.78
N PHE A 69 5.30 7.29 18.18
CA PHE A 69 4.23 6.42 17.74
C PHE A 69 4.19 6.45 16.21
N GLU A 70 4.38 5.29 15.59
CA GLU A 70 4.32 5.16 14.14
C GLU A 70 2.99 4.52 13.73
N TYR A 71 2.38 5.08 12.68
CA TYR A 71 1.20 4.51 12.06
C TYR A 71 1.61 3.39 11.11
N VAL A 72 1.27 2.14 11.45
CA VAL A 72 1.70 0.95 10.70
C VAL A 72 0.51 0.07 10.36
N LEU A 73 0.47 -0.42 9.12
CA LEU A 73 -0.48 -1.44 8.69
C LEU A 73 0.11 -2.84 8.86
N SER A 74 -0.67 -3.76 9.39
CA SER A 74 -0.34 -5.19 9.37
C SER A 74 -0.51 -5.79 7.97
N GLU A 75 0.12 -6.94 7.71
CA GLU A 75 -0.02 -7.65 6.44
C GLU A 75 -1.47 -7.99 6.09
N ARG A 76 -2.28 -8.32 7.11
CA ARG A 76 -3.71 -8.60 6.94
C ARG A 76 -4.49 -7.37 6.48
N GLU A 77 -4.13 -6.20 6.98
CA GLU A 77 -4.77 -4.93 6.62
C GLU A 77 -4.34 -4.46 5.24
N ILE A 78 -3.07 -4.64 4.90
CA ILE A 78 -2.58 -4.48 3.53
C ILE A 78 -3.35 -5.40 2.59
N GLY A 79 -3.51 -6.68 2.96
CA GLY A 79 -4.30 -7.64 2.22
C GLY A 79 -5.76 -7.21 2.05
N LEU A 80 -6.38 -6.67 3.12
CA LEU A 80 -7.73 -6.11 3.06
C LEU A 80 -7.83 -4.96 2.05
N ILE A 81 -6.89 -3.99 2.10
CA ILE A 81 -6.86 -2.84 1.17
C ILE A 81 -6.66 -3.32 -0.27
N CYS A 82 -5.76 -4.28 -0.50
CA CYS A 82 -5.54 -4.88 -1.82
C CYS A 82 -6.68 -5.79 -2.28
N GLY A 83 -7.62 -6.12 -1.39
CA GLY A 83 -8.76 -6.99 -1.69
C GLY A 83 -8.38 -8.45 -1.86
N VAL A 84 -7.41 -8.93 -1.08
CA VAL A 84 -6.95 -10.31 -1.11
C VAL A 84 -8.00 -11.23 -0.49
N TYR A 85 -8.33 -12.32 -1.18
CA TYR A 85 -9.10 -13.42 -0.61
C TYR A 85 -8.73 -14.76 -1.24
N SER A 86 -8.91 -15.82 -0.46
CA SER A 86 -8.58 -17.18 -0.87
C SER A 86 -9.82 -17.87 -1.45
N LEU A 87 -9.72 -18.30 -2.69
CA LEU A 87 -10.68 -19.24 -3.27
C LEU A 87 -10.27 -20.64 -2.81
N ARG A 88 -11.08 -21.24 -1.93
CA ARG A 88 -10.93 -22.66 -1.60
C ARG A 88 -11.56 -23.47 -2.73
N SER A 89 -10.74 -24.23 -3.45
CA SER A 89 -11.26 -25.28 -4.31
C SER A 89 -11.92 -26.36 -3.44
N LEU A 90 -13.00 -26.97 -3.97
CA LEU A 90 -13.72 -28.06 -3.33
C LEU A 90 -12.79 -29.24 -2.99
N ASP A 91 -11.73 -29.43 -3.78
CA ASP A 91 -10.78 -30.55 -3.61
C ASP A 91 -9.67 -30.31 -2.59
N HIS A 92 -9.70 -29.19 -1.83
CA HIS A 92 -8.76 -28.83 -0.74
C HIS A 92 -7.25 -28.78 -1.08
N ALA A 93 -6.82 -29.27 -2.24
CA ALA A 93 -5.43 -29.36 -2.66
C ALA A 93 -4.88 -28.06 -3.29
N ASN A 94 -5.76 -27.21 -3.83
CA ASN A 94 -5.38 -25.99 -4.56
C ASN A 94 -6.19 -24.78 -4.08
N SER A 95 -5.76 -24.12 -3.00
CA SER A 95 -6.24 -22.78 -2.67
C SER A 95 -5.61 -21.77 -3.62
N CYS A 96 -6.42 -21.02 -4.37
CA CYS A 96 -5.92 -19.94 -5.22
C CYS A 96 -6.17 -18.59 -4.55
N GLU A 97 -5.12 -17.81 -4.34
CA GLU A 97 -5.22 -16.45 -3.82
C GLU A 97 -5.43 -15.46 -4.97
N VAL A 98 -6.50 -14.68 -4.87
CA VAL A 98 -6.87 -13.64 -5.82
C VAL A 98 -7.00 -12.30 -5.12
N SER A 99 -6.77 -11.22 -5.86
CA SER A 99 -6.87 -9.87 -5.32
C SER A 99 -7.38 -8.87 -6.35
N TRP A 100 -8.11 -7.85 -5.90
CA TRP A 100 -8.56 -6.75 -6.76
C TRP A 100 -7.44 -5.79 -7.16
N TRP A 101 -6.41 -5.68 -6.32
CA TRP A 101 -5.19 -4.93 -6.61
C TRP A 101 -3.96 -5.83 -6.46
N PRO A 102 -2.86 -5.54 -7.17
CA PRO A 102 -1.62 -6.26 -6.91
C PRO A 102 -1.14 -5.96 -5.49
N LEU A 103 -0.51 -6.96 -4.85
CA LEU A 103 0.12 -6.78 -3.55
C LEU A 103 1.24 -5.72 -3.64
N PRO A 104 1.55 -5.00 -2.53
CA PRO A 104 2.59 -3.97 -2.56
C PRO A 104 3.94 -4.53 -3.00
N THR A 105 4.29 -5.74 -2.59
CA THR A 105 5.52 -6.44 -3.02
C THR A 105 5.56 -6.66 -4.55
N GLN A 106 4.42 -6.90 -5.20
CA GLN A 106 4.36 -7.05 -6.65
C GLN A 106 4.49 -5.70 -7.36
N PHE A 107 3.83 -4.68 -6.85
CA PHE A 107 3.93 -3.32 -7.39
C PHE A 107 5.33 -2.73 -7.20
N GLN A 108 5.94 -2.92 -6.03
CA GLN A 108 7.29 -2.44 -5.71
C GLN A 108 8.36 -3.05 -6.61
N ASN A 109 8.18 -4.32 -7.00
CA ASN A 109 9.05 -5.03 -7.92
C ASN A 109 8.77 -4.72 -9.40
N SER A 110 7.71 -3.95 -9.70
CA SER A 110 7.42 -3.50 -11.05
C SER A 110 8.27 -2.29 -11.45
N GLY A 111 8.21 -1.94 -12.73
CA GLY A 111 8.76 -0.68 -13.25
C GLY A 111 7.93 0.56 -12.89
N LEU A 112 6.72 0.41 -12.32
CA LEU A 112 5.93 1.57 -11.92
C LEU A 112 6.39 2.17 -10.59
N ASN A 113 7.15 1.41 -9.80
CA ASN A 113 7.72 1.88 -8.55
C ASN A 113 9.11 2.47 -8.77
N THR A 114 9.19 3.80 -8.90
CA THR A 114 10.45 4.56 -9.04
C THR A 114 10.91 5.21 -7.73
N GLY A 115 10.20 4.95 -6.62
CA GLY A 115 10.40 5.62 -5.32
C GLY A 115 9.46 6.82 -5.10
N VAL A 116 8.86 7.35 -6.16
CA VAL A 116 7.83 8.41 -6.11
C VAL A 116 6.61 8.01 -6.94
N TRP A 117 5.45 8.59 -6.64
CA TRP A 117 4.26 8.37 -7.44
C TRP A 117 4.33 9.19 -8.73
N THR A 118 4.68 8.54 -9.85
CA THR A 118 4.89 9.21 -11.14
C THR A 118 3.59 9.34 -11.95
N PRO A 119 3.52 10.25 -12.94
CA PRO A 119 2.39 10.32 -13.86
C PRO A 119 2.09 9.00 -14.59
N VAL A 120 3.13 8.19 -14.87
CA VAL A 120 2.98 6.85 -15.47
C VAL A 120 2.30 5.88 -14.51
N ALA A 121 2.67 5.92 -13.22
CA ALA A 121 2.00 5.13 -12.19
C ALA A 121 0.54 5.55 -12.01
N GLU A 122 0.24 6.86 -12.05
CA GLU A 122 -1.14 7.36 -11.99
C GLU A 122 -1.95 6.93 -13.22
N ALA A 123 -1.40 7.05 -14.43
CA ALA A 123 -2.08 6.61 -15.65
C ALA A 123 -2.40 5.10 -15.62
N TRP A 124 -1.47 4.28 -15.14
CA TRP A 124 -1.71 2.86 -14.91
C TRP A 124 -2.83 2.64 -13.88
N PHE A 125 -2.80 3.36 -12.75
CA PHE A 125 -3.78 3.24 -11.69
C PHE A 125 -5.20 3.58 -12.17
N LEU A 126 -5.35 4.70 -12.88
CA LEU A 126 -6.63 5.11 -13.48
C LEU A 126 -7.14 4.08 -14.51
N SER A 127 -6.23 3.56 -15.37
CA SER A 127 -6.58 2.45 -16.28
C SER A 127 -7.06 1.21 -15.52
N GLN A 128 -6.46 0.94 -14.36
CA GLN A 128 -6.78 -0.21 -13.54
C GLN A 128 -8.13 -0.06 -12.81
N ILE A 129 -8.53 1.15 -12.41
CA ILE A 129 -9.87 1.42 -11.87
C ILE A 129 -10.96 1.03 -12.88
N GLY A 130 -10.77 1.31 -14.17
CA GLY A 130 -11.73 0.88 -15.20
C GLY A 130 -11.85 -0.63 -15.36
N LYS A 131 -10.82 -1.39 -14.95
CA LYS A 131 -10.73 -2.85 -15.10
C LYS A 131 -11.04 -3.61 -13.83
N VAL A 132 -10.89 -3.01 -12.65
CA VAL A 132 -11.03 -3.71 -11.36
C VAL A 132 -12.45 -4.25 -11.14
N SER A 133 -13.46 -3.64 -11.78
CA SER A 133 -14.84 -4.11 -11.78
C SER A 133 -15.03 -5.44 -12.52
N SER A 134 -14.13 -5.82 -13.44
CA SER A 134 -14.20 -7.10 -14.16
C SER A 134 -13.88 -8.31 -13.28
N GLY A 135 -13.45 -8.09 -12.03
CA GLY A 135 -13.14 -9.13 -11.08
C GLY A 135 -11.67 -9.13 -10.64
N PRO A 136 -11.36 -9.85 -9.56
CA PRO A 136 -10.02 -9.95 -9.02
C PRO A 136 -9.12 -10.79 -9.93
N SER A 137 -7.82 -10.69 -9.71
CA SER A 137 -6.80 -11.38 -10.50
C SER A 137 -5.83 -12.13 -9.61
N THR A 138 -5.25 -13.20 -10.17
CA THR A 138 -4.25 -14.02 -9.48
C THR A 138 -2.89 -13.33 -9.44
N ARG A 139 -2.03 -13.80 -8.53
CA ARG A 139 -0.64 -13.33 -8.42
C ARG A 139 0.14 -13.40 -9.74
N THR A 140 -0.09 -14.44 -10.55
CA THR A 140 0.58 -14.63 -11.85
C THR A 140 0.09 -13.63 -12.89
N THR A 141 -1.22 -13.40 -12.96
CA THR A 141 -1.82 -12.39 -13.85
C THR A 141 -1.30 -10.99 -13.50
N TRP A 142 -1.22 -10.65 -12.20
CA TRP A 142 -0.64 -9.38 -11.75
C TRP A 142 0.81 -9.22 -12.17
N ARG A 143 1.65 -10.24 -11.95
CA ARG A 143 3.05 -10.20 -12.39
C ARG A 143 3.18 -9.94 -13.88
N SER A 144 2.30 -10.52 -14.70
CA SER A 144 2.29 -10.29 -16.15
C SER A 144 1.88 -8.85 -16.50
N ARG A 145 0.79 -8.34 -15.90
CA ARG A 145 0.28 -6.98 -16.13
C ARG A 145 1.20 -5.87 -15.65
N LEU A 146 2.09 -6.16 -14.71
CA LEU A 146 3.06 -5.23 -14.13
C LEU A 146 4.45 -5.29 -14.78
N LYS A 147 4.62 -6.03 -15.89
CA LYS A 147 5.86 -6.04 -16.67
C LYS A 147 6.03 -4.73 -17.45
N PHE A 148 6.38 -3.66 -16.75
CA PHE A 148 6.88 -2.42 -17.34
C PHE A 148 8.42 -2.48 -17.41
N GLY A 149 8.99 -1.97 -18.50
CA GLY A 149 10.41 -2.11 -18.92
C GLY A 149 11.41 -2.21 -17.76
N ASN A 150 11.92 -3.43 -17.55
CA ASN A 150 12.55 -3.81 -16.29
C ASN A 150 14.08 -3.64 -16.28
N LYS A 151 14.73 -3.29 -17.39
CA LYS A 151 16.20 -3.17 -17.45
C LYS A 151 16.68 -1.83 -16.89
N GLU A 152 16.24 -0.72 -17.48
CA GLU A 152 16.63 0.64 -17.07
C GLU A 152 16.14 1.03 -15.67
N LEU A 153 15.00 0.48 -15.23
CA LEU A 153 14.46 0.82 -13.91
C LEU A 153 15.14 0.03 -12.78
N LYS A 154 15.69 -1.16 -13.09
CA LYS A 154 16.53 -1.90 -12.14
C LYS A 154 17.85 -1.20 -11.88
N THR A 155 18.41 -0.52 -12.88
CA THR A 155 19.63 0.28 -12.74
C THR A 155 19.36 1.58 -11.98
N LEU A 156 18.22 2.24 -12.21
CA LEU A 156 17.89 3.51 -11.54
C LEU A 156 17.47 3.40 -10.07
N LYS A 157 16.80 2.32 -9.66
CA LYS A 157 16.37 2.10 -8.26
C LYS A 157 17.46 2.29 -7.20
N PRO A 158 18.66 1.68 -7.31
CA PRO A 158 19.73 1.90 -6.33
C PRO A 158 20.23 3.34 -6.32
N HIS A 159 20.26 4.03 -7.47
CA HIS A 159 20.64 5.45 -7.53
C HIS A 159 19.62 6.36 -6.84
N HIS A 160 18.32 6.12 -7.04
CA HIS A 160 17.27 6.87 -6.36
C HIS A 160 17.27 6.63 -4.84
N ALA A 161 17.52 5.39 -4.40
CA ALA A 161 17.64 5.07 -2.99
C ALA A 161 18.86 5.76 -2.35
N ALA A 162 20.02 5.71 -3.02
CA ALA A 162 21.23 6.39 -2.57
C ALA A 162 21.03 7.91 -2.49
N PHE A 163 20.43 8.52 -3.52
CA PHE A 163 20.12 9.94 -3.56
C PHE A 163 19.12 10.34 -2.46
N SER A 164 18.07 9.55 -2.25
CA SER A 164 17.08 9.80 -1.19
C SER A 164 17.70 9.70 0.20
N ASN A 165 18.57 8.70 0.43
CA ASN A 165 19.29 8.56 1.70
C ASN A 165 20.28 9.71 1.92
N GLN A 166 20.97 10.18 0.87
CA GLN A 166 21.84 11.35 0.97
C GLN A 166 21.06 12.62 1.31
N LEU A 167 19.88 12.83 0.69
CA LEU A 167 19.00 13.93 1.04
C LEU A 167 18.49 13.83 2.49
N ALA A 168 18.11 12.63 2.94
CA ALA A 168 17.66 12.41 4.31
C ALA A 168 18.76 12.71 5.34
N LEU A 169 20.01 12.35 5.04
CA LEU A 169 21.18 12.66 5.88
C LEU A 169 21.53 14.15 5.86
N ALA A 170 21.35 14.84 4.72
CA ALA A 170 21.62 16.27 4.59
C ALA A 170 20.56 17.17 5.28
N VAL A 171 19.37 16.62 5.56
CA VAL A 171 18.26 17.31 6.22
C VAL A 171 18.19 16.98 7.72
N ALA A 172 18.96 16.00 8.19
CA ALA A 172 19.09 15.70 9.62
C ALA A 172 19.91 16.82 10.33
N PRO A 173 19.42 17.40 11.44
CA PRO A 173 20.08 18.48 12.18
C PRO A 173 21.34 18.05 12.91
#